data_AF-A0A536WLU9-F1
#
_entry.id   AF-A0A536WLU9-F1
#
_cell.length_a   1.000
_cell.length_b   1.000
_cell.length_c   1.000
_cell.angle_alpha   90.00
_cell.angle_beta   90.00
_cell.angle_gamma   90.00
#
_symmetry.space_group_name_H-M   'P 1'
#
loop_
_entity.id
_entity.type
_entity.pdbx_description
1 polymer ?
#
loop_
_entity_poly.entity_id
_entity_poly.type
_entity_poly.pdbx_seq_one_letter_code
_entity_poly.pdbx_strand_id
1 'polypeptide(L)'
;FPEVPTLKEAGFDVPVVPQVRGVVAPPGIPKENVEFWQDFFRRLTRTPSWRKYIEDNQFEDGYQNAAELAKFYDEFTDRMREILKDAGVKTVR
;
A
#
# COMPACT_ATOMS: atom_id res chain seq x y z
N PHE A 1 -0.06 14.87 14.19
CA PHE A 1 0.93 15.75 14.83
C PHE A 1 1.14 16.96 13.94
N PRO A 2 0.29 17.99 14.02
CA PRO A 2 0.36 19.14 13.10
C PRO A 2 1.66 19.94 13.23
N GLU A 3 2.29 19.92 14.42
CA GLU A 3 3.53 20.65 14.70
C GLU A 3 4.81 19.87 14.33
N VAL A 4 4.70 18.62 13.87
CA VAL A 4 5.87 17.82 13.51
C VAL A 4 6.08 17.89 12.00
N PRO A 5 7.18 18.47 11.51
CA PRO A 5 7.42 18.57 10.08
C PRO A 5 7.68 17.18 9.49
N THR A 6 7.20 16.97 8.27
CA THR A 6 7.66 15.89 7.41
C THR A 6 9.15 16.07 7.09
N LEU A 7 9.83 15.00 6.66
CA LEU A 7 11.23 15.09 6.23
C LEU A 7 11.45 16.15 5.13
N LYS A 8 10.49 16.27 4.21
CA LYS A 8 10.53 17.27 3.14
C LYS A 8 10.41 18.70 3.67
N GLU A 9 9.50 18.94 4.61
CA GLU A 9 9.36 20.26 5.26
C GLU A 9 10.59 20.62 6.11
N ALA A 10 11.28 19.62 6.64
CA ALA A 10 12.55 19.79 7.34
C ALA A 10 13.77 19.98 6.40
N GLY A 11 13.57 19.99 5.08
CA GLY A 11 14.62 20.26 4.09
C GLY A 11 15.37 19.02 3.59
N PHE A 12 14.89 17.82 3.89
CA PHE A 12 15.47 16.58 3.37
C PHE A 12 14.72 16.12 2.11
N ASP A 13 15.45 16.00 1.01
CA ASP A 13 14.91 15.46 -0.25
C ASP A 13 14.88 13.93 -0.22
N VAL A 14 13.95 13.38 0.55
CA VAL A 14 13.74 11.93 0.68
C VAL A 14 12.40 11.54 0.05
N PRO A 15 12.37 10.56 -0.86
CA PRO A 15 11.11 10.05 -1.42
C PRO A 15 10.18 9.53 -0.32
N VAL A 16 8.91 9.91 -0.37
CA VAL A 16 7.88 9.35 0.53
C VAL A 16 7.56 7.93 0.08
N VAL A 17 7.98 6.94 0.87
CA VAL A 17 7.72 5.51 0.60
C VAL A 17 6.61 5.04 1.54
N PRO A 18 5.41 4.69 1.02
CA PRO A 18 4.34 4.18 1.86
C PRO A 18 4.66 2.78 2.40
N GLN A 19 4.28 2.52 3.66
CA GLN A 19 4.23 1.17 4.20
C GLN A 19 2.85 0.58 3.90
N VAL A 20 2.77 -0.23 2.85
CA VAL A 20 1.50 -0.80 2.39
C VAL A 20 1.22 -2.17 2.99
N ARG A 21 -0.07 -2.48 3.17
CA ARG A 21 -0.56 -3.84 3.45
C ARG A 21 -1.61 -4.22 2.44
N GLY A 22 -1.53 -5.45 1.95
CA GLY A 22 -2.47 -6.02 0.98
C GLY A 22 -2.73 -7.50 1.24
N VAL A 23 -3.81 -8.00 0.68
CA VAL A 23 -4.14 -9.43 0.66
C VAL A 23 -3.90 -9.95 -0.75
N VAL A 24 -3.09 -11.00 -0.86
CA VAL A 24 -2.75 -11.63 -2.14
C VAL A 24 -3.23 -13.08 -2.15
N ALA A 25 -3.58 -13.56 -3.33
CA ALA A 25 -3.98 -14.93 -3.57
C ALA A 25 -2.95 -15.64 -4.48
N PRO A 26 -2.86 -16.98 -4.44
CA PRO A 26 -2.03 -17.73 -5.36
C PRO A 26 -2.42 -17.49 -6.82
N PRO A 27 -1.47 -17.62 -7.77
CA PRO A 27 -1.79 -17.63 -9.20
C PRO A 27 -2.85 -18.67 -9.54
N GLY A 28 -3.79 -18.30 -10.42
CA GLY A 28 -4.84 -19.22 -10.88
C GLY A 28 -6.04 -19.38 -9.92
N ILE A 29 -6.15 -18.55 -8.88
CA ILE A 29 -7.39 -18.47 -8.08
C ILE A 29 -8.61 -18.25 -8.99
N PRO A 30 -9.74 -18.97 -8.80
CA PRO A 30 -10.94 -18.76 -9.58
C PRO A 30 -11.44 -17.32 -9.55
N LYS A 31 -11.92 -16.82 -10.68
CA LYS A 31 -12.38 -15.42 -10.82
C LYS A 31 -13.46 -15.05 -9.81
N GLU A 32 -14.42 -15.95 -9.60
CA GLU A 32 -15.50 -15.80 -8.63
C GLU A 32 -14.99 -15.57 -7.19
N ASN A 33 -13.87 -16.19 -6.82
CA ASN A 33 -13.26 -15.98 -5.50
C ASN A 33 -12.61 -14.60 -5.41
N VAL A 34 -11.97 -14.12 -6.48
CA VAL A 34 -11.43 -12.75 -6.53
C VAL A 34 -12.56 -11.73 -6.39
N GLU A 35 -13.65 -11.93 -7.13
CA GLU A 35 -14.84 -11.07 -7.08
C GLU A 35 -15.48 -11.05 -5.68
N PHE A 36 -15.58 -12.22 -5.02
CA PHE A 36 -16.08 -12.31 -3.65
C PHE A 36 -15.20 -11.52 -2.67
N TRP A 37 -13.88 -11.75 -2.69
CA TRP A 37 -12.98 -11.14 -1.70
C TRP A 37 -12.84 -9.62 -1.89
N GLN A 38 -12.76 -9.14 -3.12
CA GLN A 38 -12.72 -7.69 -3.35
C GLN A 38 -14.01 -7.02 -2.87
N ASP A 39 -15.18 -7.62 -3.10
CA ASP A 39 -16.44 -7.06 -2.60
C ASP A 39 -16.48 -7.05 -1.06
N PHE A 40 -16.05 -8.16 -0.44
CA PHE A 40 -15.96 -8.26 1.01
C PHE A 40 -15.10 -7.14 1.59
N PHE A 41 -13.87 -6.95 1.08
CA PHE A 41 -12.97 -5.90 1.59
C PHE A 41 -13.50 -4.49 1.31
N ARG A 42 -14.13 -4.26 0.15
CA ARG A 42 -14.79 -2.99 -0.16
C ARG A 42 -15.91 -2.65 0.82
N ARG A 43 -16.66 -3.66 1.29
CA ARG A 43 -17.70 -3.47 2.31
C ARG A 43 -17.10 -3.31 3.71
N LEU A 44 -16.05 -4.07 4.03
CA LEU A 44 -15.32 -3.97 5.29
C LEU A 44 -14.81 -2.55 5.51
N THR A 45 -14.20 -1.92 4.50
CA THR A 45 -13.62 -0.58 4.64
C THR A 45 -14.64 0.52 4.92
N ARG A 46 -15.93 0.27 4.65
CA ARG A 46 -17.03 1.19 4.93
C ARG A 46 -17.61 1.04 6.35
N THR A 47 -17.16 0.04 7.10
CA THR A 47 -17.68 -0.21 8.45
C THR A 47 -17.15 0.80 9.47
N PRO A 48 -17.92 1.14 10.52
CA PRO A 48 -17.42 1.96 11.62
C PRO A 48 -16.23 1.34 12.34
N SER A 49 -16.21 0.01 12.49
CA SER A 49 -15.10 -0.71 13.12
C SER A 49 -13.80 -0.59 12.32
N TRP A 50 -13.87 -0.62 10.98
CA TRP A 50 -12.69 -0.36 10.15
C TRP A 50 -12.17 1.07 10.31
N ARG A 51 -13.05 2.07 10.27
CA ARG A 51 -12.64 3.47 10.49
C ARG A 51 -11.96 3.66 11.84
N LYS A 52 -12.52 3.06 12.91
CA LYS A 52 -11.89 3.05 14.23
C LYS A 52 -10.53 2.36 14.22
N TYR A 53 -10.41 1.21 13.55
CA TYR A 53 -9.13 0.49 13.44
C TYR A 53 -8.06 1.35 12.75
N ILE A 54 -8.41 2.02 11.65
CA ILE A 54 -7.50 2.93 10.93
C ILE A 54 -7.07 4.10 11.82
N GLU A 55 -8.02 4.73 12.51
CA GLU A 55 -7.74 5.86 13.43
C GLU A 55 -6.85 5.43 14.60
N ASP A 56 -7.20 4.34 15.30
CA ASP A 56 -6.47 3.83 16.46
C ASP A 56 -5.01 3.45 16.12
N ASN A 57 -4.75 3.06 14.87
CA ASN A 57 -3.42 2.66 14.39
C ASN A 57 -2.72 3.73 13.57
N GLN A 58 -3.33 4.91 13.39
CA GLN A 58 -2.79 6.02 12.60
C GLN A 58 -2.44 5.62 11.16
N PHE A 59 -3.26 4.74 10.58
CA PHE A 59 -3.12 4.36 9.18
C PHE A 59 -3.91 5.31 8.27
N GLU A 60 -3.61 5.23 6.98
CA GLU A 60 -4.45 5.80 5.91
C GLU A 60 -5.30 4.69 5.30
N ASP A 61 -6.55 4.99 4.94
CA ASP A 61 -7.36 4.04 4.17
C ASP A 61 -6.82 3.96 2.73
N GLY A 62 -6.62 2.74 2.25
CA GLY A 62 -5.97 2.47 0.97
C GLY A 62 -6.62 1.32 0.21
N TYR A 63 -7.93 1.10 0.36
CA TYR A 63 -8.61 0.03 -0.38
C TYR A 63 -8.38 0.16 -1.90
N GLN A 64 -7.92 -0.93 -2.50
CA GLN A 64 -7.78 -1.13 -3.93
C GLN A 64 -8.43 -2.45 -4.30
N ASN A 65 -9.10 -2.51 -5.46
CA ASN A 65 -9.54 -3.79 -6.01
C ASN A 65 -8.34 -4.61 -6.53
N ALA A 66 -8.58 -5.85 -6.95
CA ALA A 66 -7.50 -6.76 -7.35
C ALA A 66 -6.64 -6.22 -8.52
N ALA A 67 -7.26 -5.57 -9.51
CA ALA A 67 -6.55 -5.03 -10.67
C ALA A 67 -5.74 -3.78 -10.30
N GLU A 68 -6.30 -2.90 -9.48
CA GLU A 68 -5.63 -1.72 -8.96
C GLU A 68 -4.42 -2.09 -8.08
N LEU A 69 -4.59 -3.08 -7.20
CA LEU A 69 -3.53 -3.55 -6.31
C LEU A 69 -2.39 -4.22 -7.09
N ALA A 70 -2.71 -5.00 -8.12
CA ALA A 70 -1.69 -5.59 -9.00
C ALA A 70 -0.86 -4.50 -9.70
N LYS A 71 -1.53 -3.51 -10.31
CA LYS A 71 -0.86 -2.37 -10.94
C LYS A 71 -0.01 -1.59 -9.93
N PHE A 72 -0.55 -1.32 -8.75
CA PHE A 72 0.18 -0.63 -7.69
C PHE A 72 1.45 -1.40 -7.30
N TYR A 73 1.40 -2.72 -7.14
CA TYR A 73 2.58 -3.49 -6.77
C TYR A 73 3.64 -3.55 -7.88
N ASP A 74 3.24 -3.56 -9.15
CA ASP A 74 4.19 -3.46 -10.27
C ASP A 74 4.95 -2.11 -10.19
N GLU A 75 4.21 -1.00 -10.10
CA GLU A 75 4.78 0.35 -10.00
C GLU A 75 5.62 0.53 -8.73
N PHE A 76 5.14 0.02 -7.60
CA PHE A 76 5.83 0.09 -6.32
C PHE A 76 7.12 -0.72 -6.34
N THR A 77 7.12 -1.91 -6.96
CA THR A 77 8.31 -2.75 -7.11
C THR A 77 9.40 -2.02 -7.89
N ASP A 78 9.03 -1.39 -9.01
CA ASP A 78 9.99 -0.63 -9.82
C ASP A 78 10.51 0.58 -9.08
N ARG A 79 9.64 1.33 -8.40
CA ARG A 79 10.04 2.48 -7.57
C ARG A 79 11.01 2.06 -6.46
N MET A 80 10.72 0.97 -5.76
CA MET A 80 11.59 0.46 -4.69
C MET A 80 12.94 0.00 -5.24
N ARG A 81 12.97 -0.59 -6.43
CA ARG A 81 14.22 -0.98 -7.10
C ARG A 81 15.10 0.23 -7.39
N GLU A 82 14.53 1.31 -7.91
CA GLU A 82 15.30 2.54 -8.16
C GLU A 82 15.81 3.17 -6.87
N ILE A 83 14.99 3.27 -5.82
CA ILE A 83 15.43 3.77 -4.50
C ILE A 83 16.60 2.95 -3.95
N LEU A 84 16.56 1.62 -4.08
CA LEU A 84 17.64 0.75 -3.62
C LEU A 84 18.93 0.96 -4.44
N LYS A 85 18.83 1.15 -5.76
CA LYS A 85 19.98 1.46 -6.61
C LYS A 85 20.60 2.81 -6.26
N ASP A 86 19.79 3.84 -6.08
CA ASP A 86 20.24 5.19 -5.70
C ASP A 86 20.95 5.16 -4.34
N ALA A 87 20.51 4.29 -3.43
CA ALA A 87 21.16 4.05 -2.14
C ALA A 87 22.44 3.19 -2.22
N GLY A 88 22.86 2.77 -3.42
CA GLY A 88 24.06 1.94 -3.64
C GLY A 88 23.89 0.47 -3.26
N VAL A 89 22.65 -0.01 -3.07
CA VAL A 89 22.36 -1.39 -2.72
C VAL A 89 22.41 -2.26 -3.97
N LYS A 90 23.11 -3.40 -3.90
CA LYS A 90 23.11 -4.39 -4.97
C LYS A 90 21.72 -5.03 -5.10
N THR A 91 20.98 -4.68 -6.15
CA THR A 91 19.69 -5.31 -6.46
C THR A 91 19.90 -6.60 -7.25
N VAL A 92 19.19 -7.66 -6.88
CA VAL A 92 19.08 -8.89 -7.68
C VAL A 92 17.71 -8.92 -8.38
N ARG A 93 17.58 -9.73 -9.43
CA ARG A 93 16.31 -9.94 -10.12
C ARG A 93 15.39 -10.84 -9.30
#